data_AF-A0A135UPN6-F1
#
_entry.id   AF-A0A135UPN6-F1
#
_cell.length_a   1.000
_cell.length_b   1.000
_cell.length_c   1.000
_cell.angle_alpha   90.00
_cell.angle_beta   90.00
_cell.angle_gamma   90.00
#
_symmetry.space_group_name_H-M   'P 1'
#
loop_
_entity.id
_entity.type
_entity.pdbx_description
1 polymer ?
#
loop_
_entity_poly.entity_id
_entity_poly.type
_entity_poly.pdbx_seq_one_letter_code
_entity_poly.pdbx_strand_id
1 'polypeptide(L)'
;MSFLGEIVDVLVDGAEDAGAESGGSASKVLDGIDIGGETGDVTEGSGDIEGDVKDGMVESQNNMKQVIKELEDGAPDAEENAAALESNSKNIWASAKTFGSFVGVELAKGALFTAGTNILQVAFDKAAAAPGSNAETAQIAHIISTVNKSSKALQDALDTWLYWQAAHYDSRASYGVISVAGLDIQLFQILQSGFSGLDNQRYRLVPLVKLAQQVKTLDSVRALLAADIAYTRAVVDLSTNISTKMTLMTDNGLESKSAEVQAACSNLTALSP
;
A
#
# COMPACT_ATOMS: atom_id res chain seq x y z
N MET A 1 -14.99 8.06 -6.58
CA MET A 1 -13.62 8.26 -7.07
C MET A 1 -12.85 6.98 -6.79
N SER A 2 -11.88 6.68 -7.65
CA SER A 2 -10.95 5.55 -7.49
C SER A 2 -9.87 5.89 -6.46
N PHE A 3 -9.21 4.89 -5.86
CA PHE A 3 -8.04 5.14 -5.00
C PHE A 3 -6.92 5.80 -5.80
N LEU A 4 -6.67 5.31 -7.02
CA LEU A 4 -5.63 5.79 -7.91
C LEU A 4 -5.88 7.24 -8.33
N GLY A 5 -7.13 7.62 -8.65
CA GLY A 5 -7.48 9.01 -8.92
C GLY A 5 -7.19 9.93 -7.73
N GLU A 6 -7.67 9.56 -6.54
CA GLU A 6 -7.46 10.39 -5.35
C GLU A 6 -5.99 10.49 -4.91
N ILE A 7 -5.20 9.42 -5.05
CA ILE A 7 -3.78 9.47 -4.67
C ILE A 7 -2.92 10.21 -5.71
N VAL A 8 -3.29 10.16 -7.00
CA VAL A 8 -2.64 10.98 -8.03
C VAL A 8 -2.89 12.46 -7.76
N ASP A 9 -4.13 12.84 -7.43
CA ASP A 9 -4.45 14.22 -7.02
C ASP A 9 -3.58 14.67 -5.84
N VAL A 10 -3.47 13.85 -4.78
CA VAL A 10 -2.61 14.15 -3.61
C VAL A 10 -1.17 14.40 -4.03
N LEU A 11 -0.62 13.56 -4.90
CA LEU A 11 0.77 13.65 -5.36
C LEU A 11 1.00 14.91 -6.20
N VAL A 12 0.10 15.20 -7.14
CA VAL A 12 0.18 16.37 -8.03
C VAL A 12 0.03 17.66 -7.24
N ASP A 13 -1.07 17.80 -6.47
CA ASP A 13 -1.33 18.99 -5.64
C ASP A 13 -0.20 19.20 -4.61
N GLY A 14 0.38 18.11 -4.12
CA GLY A 14 1.33 18.15 -3.01
C GLY A 14 2.73 18.52 -3.46
N ALA A 15 3.09 18.14 -4.69
CA ALA A 15 4.35 18.52 -5.30
C ALA A 15 4.46 20.05 -5.48
N GLU A 16 3.35 20.73 -5.76
CA GLU A 16 3.30 22.19 -5.83
C GLU A 16 3.64 22.84 -4.48
N ASP A 17 3.03 22.33 -3.40
CA ASP A 17 3.23 22.82 -2.03
C ASP A 17 4.65 22.55 -1.50
N ALA A 18 5.18 21.34 -1.77
CA ALA A 18 6.54 20.97 -1.41
C ALA A 18 7.59 21.77 -2.20
N GLY A 19 7.26 22.18 -3.42
CA GLY A 19 8.13 22.90 -4.37
C GLY A 19 8.70 21.97 -5.44
N ALA A 20 8.99 22.54 -6.62
CA ALA A 20 9.30 21.82 -7.86
C ALA A 20 10.49 20.81 -7.80
N GLU A 21 11.37 20.91 -6.80
CA GLU A 21 12.48 19.97 -6.61
C GLU A 21 12.06 18.63 -5.98
N SER A 22 10.84 18.52 -5.45
CA SER A 22 10.33 17.29 -4.83
C SER A 22 9.85 16.22 -5.81
N GLY A 23 9.78 16.53 -7.12
CA GLY A 23 9.75 15.53 -8.20
C GLY A 23 8.61 14.49 -8.17
N GLY A 24 7.48 14.79 -7.52
CA GLY A 24 6.43 13.82 -7.20
C GLY A 24 5.48 13.47 -8.36
N SER A 25 5.98 12.89 -9.45
CA SER A 25 5.10 12.18 -10.39
C SER A 25 4.81 10.79 -9.85
N ALA A 26 3.53 10.43 -9.80
CA ALA A 26 3.06 9.10 -9.44
C ALA A 26 3.66 8.02 -10.37
N SER A 27 3.86 8.35 -11.66
CA SER A 27 4.55 7.47 -12.60
C SER A 27 6.00 7.16 -12.15
N LYS A 28 6.74 8.15 -11.61
CA LYS A 28 8.11 7.93 -11.12
C LYS A 28 8.17 7.07 -9.87
N VAL A 29 7.14 7.15 -9.01
CA VAL A 29 7.02 6.28 -7.83
C VAL A 29 6.94 4.83 -8.26
N LEU A 30 6.17 4.53 -9.31
CA LEU A 30 6.04 3.18 -9.85
C LEU A 30 7.31 2.67 -10.56
N ASP A 31 8.17 3.55 -11.07
CA ASP A 31 9.46 3.16 -11.64
C ASP A 31 10.46 2.65 -10.58
N GLY A 32 10.25 3.01 -9.32
CA GLY A 32 11.08 2.55 -8.20
C GLY A 32 10.67 1.20 -7.60
N ILE A 33 9.58 0.59 -8.07
CA ILE A 33 9.15 -0.73 -7.60
C ILE A 33 10.00 -1.80 -8.29
N ASP A 34 10.86 -2.47 -7.51
CA ASP A 34 11.67 -3.57 -8.00
C ASP A 34 10.85 -4.86 -8.06
N ILE A 35 10.50 -5.28 -9.27
CA ILE A 35 9.75 -6.52 -9.55
C ILE A 35 10.70 -7.70 -9.81
N GLY A 36 12.01 -7.52 -9.66
CA GLY A 36 13.00 -8.58 -9.81
C GLY A 36 13.03 -9.22 -11.20
N GLY A 37 12.93 -8.45 -12.29
CA GLY A 37 13.00 -9.03 -13.64
C GLY A 37 13.31 -8.05 -14.77
N GLU A 38 14.49 -8.20 -15.37
CA GLU A 38 14.66 -7.98 -16.81
C GLU A 38 13.56 -8.78 -17.54
N THR A 39 12.89 -8.12 -18.48
CA THR A 39 11.91 -8.72 -19.39
C THR A 39 12.63 -9.72 -20.31
N GLY A 40 12.81 -10.94 -19.82
CA GLY A 40 13.09 -12.08 -20.70
C GLY A 40 11.88 -12.32 -21.58
N ASP A 41 12.10 -12.47 -22.88
CA ASP A 41 11.10 -12.90 -23.86
C ASP A 41 10.57 -14.30 -23.45
N VAL A 42 9.50 -14.34 -22.66
CA VAL A 42 8.86 -15.60 -22.25
C VAL A 42 7.75 -15.89 -23.25
N THR A 43 7.99 -16.88 -24.08
CA THR A 43 7.01 -17.51 -24.97
C THR A 43 5.72 -17.85 -24.22
N GLU A 44 4.58 -17.43 -24.79
CA GLU A 44 3.23 -17.82 -24.32
C GLU A 44 3.15 -19.34 -24.06
N GLY A 45 2.81 -19.71 -22.81
CA GLY A 45 2.41 -21.08 -22.46
C GLY A 45 3.50 -21.99 -21.92
N SER A 46 4.40 -21.49 -21.08
CA SER A 46 5.27 -22.35 -20.26
C SER A 46 4.54 -22.66 -18.95
N GLY A 47 4.32 -23.93 -18.62
CA GLY A 47 3.63 -24.38 -17.39
C GLY A 47 4.39 -24.11 -16.08
N ASP A 48 5.09 -22.98 -16.01
CA ASP A 48 5.83 -22.46 -14.86
C ASP A 48 4.94 -21.48 -14.08
N ILE A 49 4.37 -21.97 -12.98
CA ILE A 49 3.46 -21.20 -12.11
C ILE A 49 4.16 -19.98 -11.50
N GLU A 50 5.47 -20.06 -11.23
CA GLU A 50 6.24 -18.92 -10.72
C GLU A 50 6.38 -17.83 -11.79
N GLY A 51 6.67 -18.24 -13.03
CA GLY A 51 6.66 -17.35 -14.21
C GLY A 51 5.32 -16.66 -14.41
N ASP A 52 4.20 -17.39 -14.34
CA ASP A 52 2.86 -16.82 -14.48
C ASP A 52 2.54 -15.76 -13.42
N VAL A 53 2.92 -16.01 -12.15
CA VAL A 53 2.75 -15.01 -11.08
C VAL A 53 3.55 -13.75 -11.39
N LYS A 54 4.83 -13.90 -11.77
CA LYS A 54 5.71 -12.77 -12.09
C LYS A 54 5.18 -11.97 -13.28
N ASP A 55 4.75 -12.64 -14.34
CA ASP A 55 4.17 -12.00 -15.52
C ASP A 55 2.91 -11.21 -15.17
N GLY A 56 2.04 -11.79 -14.32
CA GLY A 56 0.87 -11.10 -13.79
C GLY A 56 1.22 -9.81 -13.02
N MET A 57 2.26 -9.87 -12.18
CA MET A 57 2.76 -8.70 -11.43
C MET A 57 3.25 -7.61 -12.38
N VAL A 58 4.14 -7.95 -13.32
CA VAL A 58 4.72 -7.01 -14.29
C VAL A 58 3.64 -6.37 -15.17
N GLU A 59 2.72 -7.17 -15.72
CA GLU A 59 1.64 -6.67 -16.57
C GLU A 59 0.74 -5.69 -15.82
N SER A 60 0.32 -6.03 -14.59
CA SER A 60 -0.52 -5.14 -13.80
C SER A 60 0.15 -3.82 -13.45
N GLN A 61 1.46 -3.84 -13.16
CA GLN A 61 2.21 -2.62 -12.86
C GLN A 61 2.41 -1.74 -14.09
N ASN A 62 2.65 -2.32 -15.25
CA ASN A 62 2.69 -1.57 -16.51
C ASN A 62 1.33 -0.93 -16.83
N ASN A 63 0.23 -1.66 -16.62
CA ASN A 63 -1.11 -1.11 -16.78
C ASN A 63 -1.38 0.04 -15.80
N MET A 64 -0.95 -0.07 -14.54
CA MET A 64 -1.07 1.02 -13.58
C MET A 64 -0.22 2.24 -13.96
N LYS A 65 1.01 2.04 -14.43
CA LYS A 65 1.85 3.14 -14.94
C LYS A 65 1.14 3.89 -16.06
N GLN A 66 0.54 3.16 -16.99
CA GLN A 66 -0.23 3.77 -18.07
C GLN A 66 -1.42 4.57 -17.52
N VAL A 67 -2.27 3.95 -16.69
CA VAL A 67 -3.46 4.61 -16.12
C VAL A 67 -3.10 5.83 -15.28
N ILE A 68 -2.03 5.74 -14.48
CA ILE A 68 -1.54 6.89 -13.70
C ILE A 68 -1.09 8.02 -14.60
N LYS A 69 -0.37 7.72 -15.68
CA LYS A 69 0.00 8.73 -16.65
C LYS A 69 -1.23 9.36 -17.30
N GLU A 70 -2.23 8.57 -17.64
CA GLU A 70 -3.51 9.06 -18.16
C GLU A 70 -4.23 9.98 -17.14
N LEU A 71 -4.17 9.66 -15.84
CA LEU A 71 -4.70 10.50 -14.76
C LEU A 71 -3.89 11.81 -14.64
N GLU A 72 -2.57 11.74 -14.63
CA GLU A 72 -1.67 12.91 -14.60
C GLU A 72 -1.88 13.84 -15.80
N ASP A 73 -2.11 13.27 -16.98
CA ASP A 73 -2.37 14.00 -18.24
C ASP A 73 -3.82 14.51 -18.35
N GLY A 74 -4.71 14.15 -17.42
CA GLY A 74 -6.12 14.56 -17.42
C GLY A 74 -6.93 13.93 -18.56
N ALA A 75 -6.61 12.70 -18.96
CA ALA A 75 -7.31 12.01 -20.05
C ALA A 75 -8.78 11.70 -19.66
N PRO A 76 -9.73 11.82 -20.60
CA PRO A 76 -11.17 11.80 -20.30
C PRO A 76 -11.70 10.49 -19.71
N ASP A 77 -11.02 9.37 -19.91
CA ASP A 77 -11.43 8.03 -19.45
C ASP A 77 -10.55 7.48 -18.30
N ALA A 78 -9.59 8.27 -17.82
CA ALA A 78 -8.56 7.81 -16.88
C ALA A 78 -9.15 7.31 -15.55
N GLU A 79 -10.17 8.00 -15.02
CA GLU A 79 -10.86 7.61 -13.78
C GLU A 79 -11.67 6.30 -13.94
N GLU A 80 -12.27 6.09 -15.10
CA GLU A 80 -12.98 4.84 -15.40
C GLU A 80 -11.97 3.69 -15.53
N ASN A 81 -10.86 3.92 -16.24
CA ASN A 81 -9.76 2.95 -16.38
C ASN A 81 -9.14 2.58 -15.02
N ALA A 82 -8.93 3.58 -14.14
CA ALA A 82 -8.47 3.39 -12.77
C ALA A 82 -9.43 2.55 -11.94
N ALA A 83 -10.73 2.89 -11.95
CA ALA A 83 -11.75 2.12 -11.26
C ALA A 83 -11.85 0.68 -11.81
N ALA A 84 -11.74 0.50 -13.12
CA ALA A 84 -11.75 -0.82 -13.77
C ALA A 84 -10.57 -1.69 -13.30
N LEU A 85 -9.37 -1.10 -13.25
CA LEU A 85 -8.15 -1.77 -12.80
C LEU A 85 -8.24 -2.18 -11.31
N GLU A 86 -8.79 -1.32 -10.46
CA GLU A 86 -9.05 -1.63 -9.04
C GLU A 86 -10.13 -2.71 -8.87
N SER A 87 -11.11 -2.78 -9.78
CA SER A 87 -12.25 -3.71 -9.70
C SER A 87 -11.94 -5.13 -10.16
N ASN A 88 -10.76 -5.40 -10.72
CA ASN A 88 -10.37 -6.71 -11.28
C ASN A 88 -10.13 -7.83 -10.23
N SER A 89 -10.61 -7.65 -9.00
CA SER A 89 -10.44 -8.55 -7.85
C SER A 89 -11.43 -9.72 -7.79
N LYS A 90 -12.42 -9.82 -8.70
CA LYS A 90 -13.56 -10.75 -8.56
C LYS A 90 -13.20 -12.24 -8.56
N ASN A 91 -12.01 -12.63 -9.02
CA ASN A 91 -11.52 -13.99 -8.85
C ASN A 91 -9.99 -14.06 -8.89
N ILE A 92 -9.30 -13.46 -7.90
CA ILE A 92 -7.83 -13.49 -7.80
C ILE A 92 -7.23 -14.90 -7.82
N TRP A 93 -8.04 -15.93 -7.51
CA TRP A 93 -7.63 -17.34 -7.49
C TRP A 93 -7.86 -18.05 -8.83
N ALA A 94 -8.36 -17.37 -9.86
CA ALA A 94 -8.65 -17.96 -11.17
C ALA A 94 -7.41 -18.56 -11.84
N SER A 95 -6.26 -17.92 -11.67
CA SER A 95 -4.97 -18.37 -12.21
C SER A 95 -3.80 -17.79 -11.41
N ALA A 96 -2.61 -18.37 -11.59
CA ALA A 96 -1.36 -17.84 -11.08
C ALA A 96 -1.11 -16.41 -11.58
N LYS A 97 -1.38 -16.16 -12.86
CA LYS A 97 -1.31 -14.83 -13.47
C LYS A 97 -2.26 -13.82 -12.84
N THR A 98 -3.52 -14.18 -12.62
CA THR A 98 -4.49 -13.29 -11.94
C THR A 98 -4.07 -12.97 -10.51
N PHE A 99 -3.52 -13.95 -9.79
CA PHE A 99 -2.97 -13.74 -8.46
C PHE A 99 -1.76 -12.79 -8.50
N GLY A 100 -0.84 -13.00 -9.43
CA GLY A 100 0.29 -12.11 -9.68
C GLY A 100 -0.16 -10.67 -9.95
N SER A 101 -1.18 -10.48 -10.78
CA SER A 101 -1.75 -9.15 -11.04
C SER A 101 -2.33 -8.49 -9.79
N PHE A 102 -3.00 -9.26 -8.91
CA PHE A 102 -3.43 -8.73 -7.60
C PHE A 102 -2.24 -8.26 -6.76
N VAL A 103 -1.18 -9.07 -6.65
CA VAL A 103 0.02 -8.70 -5.89
C VAL A 103 0.66 -7.43 -6.46
N GLY A 104 0.80 -7.35 -7.79
CA GLY A 104 1.35 -6.17 -8.45
C GLY A 104 0.56 -4.89 -8.15
N VAL A 105 -0.77 -4.96 -8.17
CA VAL A 105 -1.68 -3.86 -7.80
C VAL A 105 -1.49 -3.41 -6.35
N GLU A 106 -1.45 -4.34 -5.40
CA GLU A 106 -1.32 -3.99 -3.99
C GLU A 106 0.04 -3.37 -3.64
N LEU A 107 1.12 -3.84 -4.28
CA LEU A 107 2.46 -3.24 -4.16
C LEU A 107 2.46 -1.78 -4.67
N ALA A 108 1.88 -1.54 -5.84
CA ALA A 108 1.82 -0.20 -6.43
C ALA A 108 0.97 0.76 -5.60
N LYS A 109 -0.22 0.34 -5.15
CA LYS A 109 -1.05 1.16 -4.26
C LYS A 109 -0.29 1.56 -2.98
N GLY A 110 0.43 0.63 -2.38
CA GLY A 110 1.24 0.87 -1.18
C GLY A 110 2.38 1.87 -1.40
N ALA A 111 3.09 1.73 -2.52
CA ALA A 111 4.14 2.67 -2.92
C ALA A 111 3.59 4.09 -3.16
N LEU A 112 2.46 4.21 -3.86
CA LEU A 112 1.79 5.49 -4.12
C LEU A 112 1.30 6.16 -2.83
N PHE A 113 0.68 5.37 -1.93
CA PHE A 113 0.26 5.88 -0.63
C PHE A 113 1.43 6.46 0.17
N THR A 114 2.54 5.71 0.24
CA THR A 114 3.76 6.14 0.93
C THR A 114 4.37 7.39 0.28
N ALA A 115 4.33 7.51 -1.04
CA ALA A 115 4.75 8.72 -1.73
C ALA A 115 3.86 9.91 -1.39
N GLY A 116 2.53 9.73 -1.32
CA GLY A 116 1.59 10.77 -0.93
C GLY A 116 1.87 11.30 0.49
N THR A 117 2.09 10.41 1.45
CA THR A 117 2.43 10.82 2.83
C THR A 117 3.81 11.48 2.92
N ASN A 118 4.77 11.07 2.11
CA ASN A 118 6.09 11.72 2.03
C ASN A 118 5.99 13.17 1.55
N ILE A 119 5.22 13.42 0.48
CA ILE A 119 5.02 14.77 -0.06
C ILE A 119 4.35 15.66 0.99
N LEU A 120 3.33 15.12 1.68
CA LEU A 120 2.68 15.83 2.78
C LEU A 120 3.68 16.20 3.89
N GLN A 121 4.57 15.29 4.26
CA GLN A 121 5.62 15.58 5.24
C GLN A 121 6.53 16.71 4.77
N VAL A 122 7.03 16.67 3.53
CA VAL A 122 7.93 17.71 3.00
C VAL A 122 7.27 19.09 3.06
N ALA A 123 5.98 19.19 2.69
CA ALA A 123 5.23 20.44 2.75
C ALA A 123 5.14 20.99 4.19
N PHE A 124 4.83 20.15 5.17
CA PHE A 124 4.73 20.58 6.57
C PHE A 124 6.08 20.84 7.25
N ASP A 125 7.12 20.06 6.93
CA ASP A 125 8.48 20.30 7.43
C ASP A 125 9.00 21.66 6.96
N LYS A 126 8.74 22.01 5.70
CA LYS A 126 9.06 23.32 5.13
C LYS A 126 8.29 24.45 5.81
N ALA A 127 6.99 24.26 6.05
CA ALA A 127 6.18 25.23 6.78
C ALA A 127 6.67 25.42 8.22
N ALA A 128 7.05 24.34 8.90
CA ALA A 128 7.57 24.39 10.26
C ALA A 128 8.95 25.06 10.35
N ALA A 129 9.78 24.94 9.32
CA ALA A 129 11.08 25.58 9.22
C ALA A 129 11.03 27.07 8.81
N ALA A 130 9.87 27.56 8.37
CA ALA A 130 9.73 28.94 7.90
C ALA A 130 9.88 29.97 9.05
N PRO A 131 10.47 31.16 8.79
CA PRO A 131 10.53 32.22 9.79
C PRO A 131 9.12 32.62 10.27
N GLY A 132 8.93 32.66 11.59
CA GLY A 132 7.62 32.99 12.19
C GLY A 132 6.66 31.81 12.36
N SER A 133 7.12 30.57 12.11
CA SER A 133 6.38 29.34 12.44
C SER A 133 5.96 29.30 13.91
N ASN A 134 4.74 28.85 14.18
CA ASN A 134 4.15 28.77 15.51
C ASN A 134 4.19 27.33 16.06
N ALA A 135 3.82 27.16 17.34
CA ALA A 135 3.83 25.86 17.99
C ALA A 135 2.85 24.86 17.35
N GLU A 136 1.74 25.32 16.79
CA GLU A 136 0.76 24.48 16.11
C GLU A 136 1.32 23.89 14.81
N THR A 137 1.99 24.71 13.99
CA THR A 137 2.67 24.25 12.77
C THR A 137 3.75 23.22 13.09
N ALA A 138 4.55 23.45 14.14
CA ALA A 138 5.55 22.49 14.59
C ALA A 138 4.92 21.16 15.08
N GLN A 139 3.78 21.23 15.78
CA GLN A 139 3.03 20.05 16.20
C GLN A 139 2.48 19.27 15.01
N ILE A 140 1.91 19.95 14.01
CA ILE A 140 1.42 19.33 12.78
C ILE A 140 2.56 18.58 12.06
N ALA A 141 3.70 19.24 11.85
CA ALA A 141 4.85 18.62 11.19
C ALA A 141 5.35 17.38 11.97
N HIS A 142 5.37 17.44 13.31
CA HIS A 142 5.73 16.29 14.14
C HIS A 142 4.76 15.11 13.98
N ILE A 143 3.46 15.37 13.94
CA ILE A 143 2.45 14.32 13.72
C ILE A 143 2.64 13.69 12.35
N ILE A 144 2.73 14.50 11.29
CA ILE A 144 2.87 13.99 9.92
C ILE A 144 4.18 13.22 9.73
N SER A 145 5.30 13.70 10.28
CA SER A 145 6.57 12.97 10.24
C SER A 145 6.47 11.60 10.92
N THR A 146 5.66 11.49 11.97
CA THR A 146 5.45 10.22 12.67
C THR A 146 4.51 9.29 11.90
N VAL A 147 3.42 9.82 11.32
CA VAL A 147 2.53 9.10 10.39
C VAL A 147 3.33 8.52 9.22
N ASN A 148 4.23 9.30 8.62
CA ASN A 148 5.02 8.85 7.48
C ASN A 148 6.04 7.75 7.86
N LYS A 149 6.76 7.92 8.98
CA LYS A 149 7.67 6.86 9.48
C LYS A 149 6.93 5.56 9.77
N SER A 150 5.75 5.64 10.37
CA SER A 150 4.91 4.47 10.60
C SER A 150 4.43 3.87 9.29
N SER A 151 3.91 4.67 8.36
CA SER A 151 3.46 4.23 7.04
C SER A 151 4.55 3.47 6.29
N LYS A 152 5.81 3.95 6.33
CA LYS A 152 6.95 3.23 5.74
C LYS A 152 7.16 1.86 6.37
N ALA A 153 7.16 1.76 7.71
CA ALA A 153 7.33 0.47 8.39
C ALA A 153 6.19 -0.52 8.08
N LEU A 154 4.95 -0.02 7.97
CA LEU A 154 3.81 -0.84 7.59
C LEU A 154 3.91 -1.30 6.14
N GLN A 155 4.32 -0.40 5.24
CA GLN A 155 4.52 -0.73 3.83
C GLN A 155 5.60 -1.80 3.65
N ASP A 156 6.76 -1.65 4.31
CA ASP A 156 7.83 -2.64 4.27
C ASP A 156 7.35 -4.03 4.76
N ALA A 157 6.46 -4.06 5.76
CA ALA A 157 5.86 -5.31 6.24
C ALA A 157 4.89 -5.93 5.22
N LEU A 158 4.01 -5.12 4.63
CA LEU A 158 3.05 -5.57 3.62
C LEU A 158 3.76 -6.09 2.36
N ASP A 159 4.79 -5.37 1.91
CA ASP A 159 5.59 -5.77 0.75
C ASP A 159 6.28 -7.10 1.01
N THR A 160 6.86 -7.28 2.20
CA THR A 160 7.46 -8.56 2.59
C THR A 160 6.45 -9.70 2.48
N TRP A 161 5.24 -9.51 2.99
CA TRP A 161 4.22 -10.55 2.96
C TRP A 161 3.66 -10.79 1.55
N LEU A 162 3.48 -9.75 0.73
CA LEU A 162 3.01 -9.84 -0.65
C LEU A 162 4.04 -10.55 -1.55
N TYR A 163 5.33 -10.19 -1.45
CA TYR A 163 6.39 -10.90 -2.16
C TYR A 163 6.51 -12.35 -1.70
N TRP A 164 6.39 -12.61 -0.40
CA TRP A 164 6.37 -13.98 0.10
C TRP A 164 5.20 -14.78 -0.48
N GLN A 165 4.00 -14.20 -0.56
CA GLN A 165 2.85 -14.87 -1.17
C GLN A 165 3.06 -15.15 -2.66
N ALA A 166 3.60 -14.20 -3.42
CA ALA A 166 3.93 -14.42 -4.83
C ALA A 166 4.90 -15.59 -5.00
N ALA A 167 5.98 -15.63 -4.22
CA ALA A 167 6.98 -16.69 -4.28
C ALA A 167 6.45 -18.07 -3.84
N HIS A 168 5.40 -18.11 -3.01
CA HIS A 168 4.86 -19.35 -2.44
C HIS A 168 3.48 -19.72 -2.96
N TYR A 169 3.01 -19.06 -4.03
CA TYR A 169 1.68 -19.30 -4.60
C TYR A 169 1.48 -20.77 -4.97
N ASP A 170 2.48 -21.43 -5.57
CA ASP A 170 2.35 -22.84 -5.96
C ASP A 170 2.20 -23.77 -4.74
N SER A 171 2.89 -23.43 -3.65
CA SER A 171 2.85 -24.19 -2.40
C SER A 171 1.61 -23.89 -1.54
N ARG A 172 0.69 -23.01 -1.97
CA ARG A 172 -0.44 -22.51 -1.15
C ARG A 172 -1.27 -23.58 -0.43
N ALA A 173 -1.52 -24.71 -1.10
CA ALA A 173 -2.31 -25.81 -0.54
C ALA A 173 -1.58 -26.58 0.57
N SER A 174 -0.24 -26.50 0.63
CA SER A 174 0.58 -27.23 1.61
C SER A 174 0.55 -26.63 3.01
N TYR A 175 0.14 -25.36 3.14
CA TYR A 175 0.16 -24.65 4.43
C TYR A 175 -1.02 -24.96 5.34
N GLY A 176 -1.96 -25.79 4.89
CA GLY A 176 -3.09 -26.26 5.69
C GLY A 176 -4.37 -25.43 5.54
N VAL A 177 -5.43 -25.91 6.21
CA VAL A 177 -6.80 -25.38 6.12
C VAL A 177 -7.40 -25.18 7.51
N ILE A 178 -8.33 -24.24 7.62
CA ILE A 178 -9.27 -24.11 8.74
C ILE A 178 -10.67 -24.46 8.21
N SER A 179 -11.34 -25.39 8.87
CA SER A 179 -12.73 -25.75 8.55
C SER A 179 -13.70 -24.89 9.39
N VAL A 180 -14.53 -24.09 8.73
CA VAL A 180 -15.57 -23.26 9.38
C VAL A 180 -16.92 -23.61 8.77
N ALA A 181 -17.86 -24.07 9.60
CA ALA A 181 -19.22 -24.44 9.16
C ALA A 181 -19.25 -25.43 7.96
N GLY A 182 -18.27 -26.34 7.88
CA GLY A 182 -18.14 -27.31 6.79
C GLY A 182 -17.47 -26.77 5.52
N LEU A 183 -16.96 -25.54 5.54
CA LEU A 183 -16.15 -24.96 4.47
C LEU A 183 -14.67 -24.98 4.86
N ASP A 184 -13.83 -25.58 4.02
CA ASP A 184 -12.38 -25.58 4.19
C ASP A 184 -11.78 -24.32 3.56
N ILE A 185 -11.10 -23.52 4.37
CA ILE A 185 -10.44 -22.28 3.96
C ILE A 185 -8.95 -22.45 4.14
N GLN A 186 -8.16 -22.27 3.08
CA GLN A 186 -6.71 -22.38 3.18
C GLN A 186 -6.14 -21.24 4.02
N LEU A 187 -5.13 -21.53 4.86
CA LEU A 187 -4.43 -20.47 5.60
C LEU A 187 -3.87 -19.41 4.64
N PHE A 188 -3.47 -19.81 3.43
CA PHE A 188 -2.94 -18.90 2.40
C PHE A 188 -4.00 -17.90 1.93
N GLN A 189 -5.26 -18.36 1.82
CA GLN A 189 -6.40 -17.51 1.52
C GLN A 189 -6.78 -16.59 2.69
N ILE A 190 -6.58 -17.04 3.94
CA ILE A 190 -6.78 -16.18 5.12
C ILE A 190 -5.77 -15.04 5.13
N LEU A 191 -4.49 -15.31 4.84
CA LEU A 191 -3.47 -14.27 4.70
C LEU A 191 -3.86 -13.27 3.59
N GLN A 192 -4.27 -13.78 2.42
CA GLN A 192 -4.73 -12.94 1.31
C GLN A 192 -5.94 -12.06 1.71
N SER A 193 -6.93 -12.64 2.39
CA SER A 193 -8.11 -11.92 2.88
C SER A 193 -7.73 -10.84 3.89
N GLY A 194 -6.64 -11.03 4.64
CA GLY A 194 -6.04 -10.01 5.49
C GLY A 194 -5.69 -8.75 4.71
N PHE A 195 -4.98 -8.87 3.58
CA PHE A 195 -4.67 -7.71 2.73
C PHE A 195 -5.91 -7.04 2.15
N SER A 196 -6.90 -7.81 1.72
CA SER A 196 -8.18 -7.23 1.24
C SER A 196 -8.89 -6.43 2.34
N GLY A 197 -8.78 -6.86 3.59
CA GLY A 197 -9.26 -6.11 4.75
C GLY A 197 -8.49 -4.80 4.99
N LEU A 198 -7.19 -4.80 4.73
CA LEU A 198 -6.31 -3.62 4.86
C LEU A 198 -6.52 -2.62 3.72
N ASP A 199 -6.79 -3.09 2.49
CA ASP A 199 -7.11 -2.23 1.34
C ASP A 199 -8.31 -1.31 1.67
N ASN A 200 -9.38 -1.86 2.24
CA ASN A 200 -10.53 -1.08 2.70
C ASN A 200 -10.16 0.03 3.71
N GLN A 201 -9.15 -0.18 4.54
CA GLN A 201 -8.67 0.86 5.46
C GLN A 201 -7.81 1.90 4.75
N ARG A 202 -6.96 1.50 3.79
CA ARG A 202 -6.19 2.41 2.94
C ARG A 202 -7.10 3.34 2.12
N TYR A 203 -8.19 2.81 1.54
CA TYR A 203 -9.22 3.62 0.86
C TYR A 203 -9.80 4.72 1.74
N ARG A 204 -9.87 4.53 3.07
CA ARG A 204 -10.38 5.54 4.01
C ARG A 204 -9.31 6.57 4.39
N LEU A 205 -8.03 6.25 4.24
CA LEU A 205 -6.92 7.14 4.55
C LEU A 205 -6.69 8.17 3.45
N VAL A 206 -6.81 7.80 2.17
CA VAL A 206 -6.53 8.71 1.05
C VAL A 206 -7.32 10.03 1.10
N PRO A 207 -8.65 10.03 1.34
CA PRO A 207 -9.41 11.27 1.50
C PRO A 207 -8.90 12.14 2.66
N LEU A 208 -8.38 11.53 3.74
CA LEU A 208 -7.86 12.24 4.91
C LEU A 208 -6.47 12.83 4.65
N VAL A 209 -5.63 12.16 3.85
CA VAL A 209 -4.37 12.72 3.36
C VAL A 209 -4.66 13.96 2.52
N LYS A 210 -5.58 13.86 1.56
CA LYS A 210 -6.02 15.01 0.73
C LYS A 210 -6.60 16.14 1.58
N LEU A 211 -7.44 15.83 2.56
CA LEU A 211 -8.01 16.83 3.47
C LEU A 211 -6.93 17.54 4.31
N ALA A 212 -5.99 16.78 4.88
CA ALA A 212 -4.89 17.33 5.67
C ALA A 212 -4.01 18.26 4.83
N GLN A 213 -3.77 17.89 3.57
CA GLN A 213 -3.05 18.68 2.60
C GLN A 213 -3.77 19.97 2.22
N GLN A 214 -5.08 19.93 1.98
CA GLN A 214 -5.86 21.10 1.56
C GLN A 214 -6.08 22.10 2.69
N VAL A 215 -6.42 21.61 3.88
CA VAL A 215 -6.89 22.45 5.00
C VAL A 215 -5.75 22.84 5.94
N LYS A 216 -4.72 21.99 6.07
CA LYS A 216 -3.49 22.27 6.84
C LYS A 216 -3.72 22.67 8.31
N THR A 217 -4.78 22.13 8.94
CA THR A 217 -5.10 22.40 10.35
C THR A 217 -4.76 21.22 11.25
N LEU A 218 -4.53 21.49 12.53
CA LEU A 218 -4.27 20.46 13.53
C LEU A 218 -5.42 19.43 13.62
N ASP A 219 -6.68 19.87 13.48
CA ASP A 219 -7.84 18.97 13.52
C ASP A 219 -7.87 18.01 12.31
N SER A 220 -7.55 18.50 11.11
CA SER A 220 -7.46 17.64 9.92
C SER A 220 -6.35 16.59 10.06
N VAL A 221 -5.21 16.98 10.63
CA VAL A 221 -4.05 16.11 10.87
C VAL A 221 -4.32 15.11 11.99
N ARG A 222 -5.08 15.49 13.02
CA ARG A 222 -5.56 14.57 14.06
C ARG A 222 -6.56 13.55 13.54
N ALA A 223 -7.43 13.95 12.61
CA ALA A 223 -8.34 13.01 11.95
C ALA A 223 -7.56 11.95 11.14
N LEU A 224 -6.54 12.39 10.38
CA LEU A 224 -5.61 11.49 9.70
C LEU A 224 -4.88 10.56 10.68
N LEU A 225 -4.30 11.10 11.77
CA LEU A 225 -3.63 10.31 12.82
C LEU A 225 -4.56 9.24 13.42
N ALA A 226 -5.80 9.58 13.73
CA ALA A 226 -6.76 8.65 14.32
C ALA A 226 -7.09 7.49 13.36
N ALA A 227 -7.25 7.79 12.06
CA ALA A 227 -7.44 6.77 11.04
C ALA A 227 -6.18 5.92 10.83
N ASP A 228 -5.00 6.53 10.86
CA ASP A 228 -3.72 5.83 10.70
C ASP A 228 -3.43 4.89 11.87
N ILE A 229 -3.80 5.27 13.10
CA ILE A 229 -3.79 4.37 14.26
C ILE A 229 -4.71 3.17 14.03
N ALA A 230 -5.92 3.37 13.50
CA ALA A 230 -6.85 2.28 13.23
C ALA A 230 -6.33 1.32 12.16
N TYR A 231 -5.75 1.86 11.08
CA TYR A 231 -5.08 1.09 10.04
C TYR A 231 -3.90 0.30 10.61
N THR A 232 -3.02 0.96 11.36
CA THR A 232 -1.86 0.33 12.00
C THR A 232 -2.26 -0.81 12.93
N ARG A 233 -3.35 -0.66 13.70
CA ARG A 233 -3.89 -1.74 14.54
C ARG A 233 -4.33 -2.94 13.71
N ALA A 234 -4.98 -2.72 12.57
CA ALA A 234 -5.35 -3.83 11.69
C ALA A 234 -4.12 -4.56 11.12
N VAL A 235 -3.02 -3.85 10.83
CA VAL A 235 -1.75 -4.47 10.42
C VAL A 235 -1.10 -5.25 11.57
N VAL A 236 -1.16 -4.72 12.80
CA VAL A 236 -0.72 -5.45 14.02
C VAL A 236 -1.53 -6.73 14.23
N ASP A 237 -2.84 -6.69 14.02
CA ASP A 237 -3.71 -7.87 14.13
C ASP A 237 -3.34 -8.92 13.08
N LEU A 238 -3.06 -8.51 11.84
CA LEU A 238 -2.59 -9.42 10.79
C LEU A 238 -1.22 -10.04 11.15
N SER A 239 -0.27 -9.22 11.60
CA SER A 239 1.05 -9.68 12.05
C SER A 239 0.95 -10.67 13.24
N THR A 240 0.02 -10.42 14.15
CA THR A 240 -0.29 -11.34 15.27
C THR A 240 -0.87 -12.65 14.76
N ASN A 241 -1.76 -12.60 13.76
CA ASN A 241 -2.29 -13.81 13.14
C ASN A 241 -1.20 -14.61 12.41
N ILE A 242 -0.30 -13.94 11.68
CA ILE A 242 0.85 -14.58 11.03
C ILE A 242 1.71 -15.31 12.08
N SER A 243 2.14 -14.60 13.13
CA SER A 243 3.04 -15.16 14.16
C SER A 243 2.40 -16.28 14.99
N THR A 244 1.08 -16.27 15.20
CA THR A 244 0.42 -17.19 16.14
C THR A 244 -0.40 -18.30 15.48
N LYS A 245 -0.81 -18.14 14.21
CA LYS A 245 -1.72 -19.06 13.51
C LYS A 245 -1.19 -19.62 12.20
N MET A 246 -0.09 -19.08 11.65
CA MET A 246 0.42 -19.46 10.34
C MET A 246 1.80 -20.14 10.42
N THR A 247 2.00 -21.04 11.39
CA THR A 247 3.31 -21.64 11.70
C THR A 247 4.02 -22.26 10.49
N LEU A 248 3.31 -23.02 9.64
CA LEU A 248 3.92 -23.64 8.45
C LEU A 248 4.41 -22.61 7.43
N MET A 249 3.81 -21.42 7.39
CA MET A 249 4.27 -20.32 6.53
C MET A 249 5.46 -19.62 7.15
N THR A 250 5.43 -19.37 8.47
CA THR A 250 6.56 -18.75 9.17
C THR A 250 7.80 -19.64 9.16
N ASP A 251 7.62 -20.97 9.28
CA ASP A 251 8.69 -21.96 9.14
C ASP A 251 9.25 -21.98 7.71
N ASN A 252 8.45 -21.56 6.73
CA ASN A 252 8.84 -21.41 5.33
C ASN A 252 9.17 -19.94 4.97
N GLY A 253 9.64 -19.16 5.95
CA GLY A 253 10.21 -17.83 5.71
C GLY A 253 9.24 -16.66 5.69
N LEU A 254 7.95 -16.84 6.01
CA LEU A 254 7.04 -15.71 6.19
C LEU A 254 7.39 -14.96 7.49
N GLU A 255 8.04 -13.80 7.36
CA GLU A 255 8.37 -12.97 8.52
C GLU A 255 7.13 -12.33 9.14
N SER A 256 6.97 -12.40 10.46
CA SER A 256 5.80 -11.78 11.11
C SER A 256 5.86 -10.25 11.16
N LYS A 257 7.04 -9.63 11.09
CA LYS A 257 7.27 -8.17 11.26
C LYS A 257 6.68 -7.59 12.55
N SER A 258 6.49 -8.42 13.58
CA SER A 258 5.74 -8.05 14.79
C SER A 258 6.36 -6.86 15.52
N ALA A 259 7.69 -6.81 15.62
CA ALA A 259 8.38 -5.75 16.36
C ALA A 259 8.22 -4.39 15.66
N GLU A 260 8.36 -4.38 14.33
CA GLU A 260 8.28 -3.19 13.48
C GLU A 260 6.87 -2.59 13.51
N VAL A 261 5.84 -3.42 13.31
CA VAL A 261 4.44 -2.94 13.29
C VAL A 261 3.96 -2.51 14.68
N GLN A 262 4.42 -3.18 15.75
CA GLN A 262 4.12 -2.78 17.13
C GLN A 262 4.80 -1.46 17.51
N ALA A 263 6.05 -1.25 17.06
CA ALA A 263 6.75 0.01 17.27
C ALA A 263 6.04 1.16 16.54
N ALA A 264 5.63 0.96 15.28
CA ALA A 264 4.83 1.93 14.53
C ALA A 264 3.53 2.31 15.25
N CYS A 265 2.78 1.29 15.74
CA CYS A 265 1.56 1.50 16.51
C CYS A 265 1.79 2.30 17.80
N SER A 266 2.85 1.95 18.53
CA SER A 266 3.22 2.61 19.79
C SER A 266 3.60 4.07 19.56
N ASN A 267 4.34 4.36 18.50
CA ASN A 267 4.75 5.71 18.14
C ASN A 267 3.55 6.60 17.78
N LEU A 268 2.58 6.07 17.02
CA LEU A 268 1.38 6.83 16.65
C LEU A 268 0.46 7.07 17.84
N THR A 269 0.24 6.03 18.66
CA THR A 269 -0.66 6.13 19.82
C THR A 269 -0.12 7.08 20.89
N ALA A 270 1.20 7.25 20.99
CA ALA A 270 1.82 8.25 21.87
C ALA A 270 1.50 9.70 21.46
N LEU A 271 1.02 9.93 20.23
CA LEU A 271 0.60 11.25 19.73
C LEU A 271 -0.90 11.50 19.86
N SER A 272 -1.68 10.49 20.27
CA SER A 272 -3.11 10.66 20.52
C SER A 272 -3.30 11.58 21.74
N PRO A 273 -4.19 12.59 21.66
CA PRO A 273 -4.51 13.46 22.79
C PRO A 273 -5.16 12.70 23.96
#